data_AF-A0A8T1D8V6-F1
#
_entry.id   AF-A0A8T1D8V6-F1
#
_cell.length_a   1.000
_cell.length_b   1.000
_cell.length_c   1.000
_cell.angle_alpha   90.00
_cell.angle_beta   90.00
_cell.angle_gamma   90.00
#
_symmetry.space_group_name_H-M   'P 1'
#
loop_
_entity.id
_entity.type
_entity.pdbx_description
1 polymer ?
#
loop_
_entity_poly.entity_id
_entity_poly.type
_entity_poly.pdbx_seq_one_letter_code
_entity_poly.pdbx_strand_id
1 'polypeptide(L)'
;MLQRYHRIRPQIKTVEAVEELEPTGPSHRKFLVLLEHMKKFQSVSKKLQCDTIDLADVRLLFDSVEEEYPCMRGQLKPNAKIVHSLVFEAAVVKGIDGGVMSNAEAAAVKRFEVPRCGSKRTAREEDYATQILLAGPSKRAKNGRSVDDISYSSLLKKLPPTSNVNMWDVTTLASDA
;
A
#
# COMPACT_ATOMS: atom_id res chain seq x y z
N MET A 1 2.42 -21.05 18.46
CA MET A 1 1.72 -22.18 19.11
C MET A 1 1.44 -23.35 18.18
N LEU A 2 0.69 -23.20 17.07
CA LEU A 2 0.35 -24.31 16.16
C LEU A 2 1.56 -25.01 15.52
N GLN A 3 2.56 -24.24 15.05
CA GLN A 3 3.83 -24.80 14.55
C GLN A 3 4.54 -25.65 15.61
N ARG A 4 4.52 -25.19 16.87
CA ARG A 4 5.11 -25.92 17.99
C ARG A 4 4.36 -27.23 18.22
N TYR A 5 3.03 -27.20 18.27
CA TYR A 5 2.20 -28.41 18.38
C TYR A 5 2.50 -29.42 17.25
N HIS A 6 2.52 -28.95 16.00
CA HIS A 6 2.84 -29.81 14.86
C HIS A 6 4.21 -30.48 15.01
N ARG A 7 5.22 -29.73 15.46
CA ARG A 7 6.59 -30.21 15.68
C ARG A 7 6.71 -31.26 16.79
N ILE A 8 5.96 -31.10 17.89
CA ILE A 8 6.09 -31.96 19.09
C ILE A 8 5.13 -33.16 19.10
N ARG A 9 4.14 -33.18 18.19
CA ARG A 9 3.12 -34.24 18.16
C ARG A 9 3.70 -35.67 18.07
N PRO A 10 4.74 -35.97 17.28
CA PRO A 10 5.30 -37.31 17.24
C PRO A 10 5.78 -37.81 18.61
N GLN A 11 6.31 -36.90 19.44
CA GLN A 11 6.76 -37.23 20.80
C GLN A 11 5.59 -37.35 21.78
N ILE A 12 4.54 -36.53 21.64
CA ILE A 12 3.34 -36.63 22.49
C ILE A 12 2.72 -38.02 22.42
N LYS A 13 2.66 -38.61 21.22
CA LYS A 13 2.15 -39.98 21.00
C LYS A 13 2.92 -41.10 21.72
N THR A 14 4.14 -40.82 22.17
CA THR A 14 4.96 -41.81 22.90
C THR A 14 4.75 -41.77 24.40
N VAL A 15 3.99 -40.78 24.89
CA VAL A 15 3.80 -40.52 26.32
C VAL A 15 2.35 -40.85 26.67
N GLU A 16 2.13 -42.02 27.25
CA GLU A 16 0.81 -42.55 27.66
C GLU A 16 0.03 -41.56 28.55
N ALA A 17 0.73 -40.90 29.48
CA ALA A 17 0.13 -39.94 30.42
C ALA A 17 -0.55 -38.71 29.77
N VAL A 18 -0.31 -38.45 28.48
CA VAL A 18 -0.91 -37.31 27.75
C VAL A 18 -1.78 -37.74 26.57
N GLU A 19 -2.07 -39.05 26.45
CA GLU A 19 -2.88 -39.59 25.34
C GLU A 19 -4.27 -38.97 25.29
N GLU A 20 -4.93 -38.82 26.45
CA GLU A 20 -6.28 -38.21 26.54
C GLU A 20 -6.31 -36.72 26.17
N LEU A 21 -5.14 -36.05 26.19
CA LEU A 21 -5.00 -34.64 25.81
C LEU A 21 -4.72 -34.46 24.31
N GLU A 22 -4.51 -35.55 23.56
CA GLU A 22 -4.28 -35.45 22.13
C GLU A 22 -5.57 -35.03 21.39
N PRO A 23 -5.47 -34.01 20.52
CA PRO A 23 -6.56 -33.70 19.63
C PRO A 23 -6.91 -34.90 18.75
N THR A 24 -8.20 -35.25 18.70
CA THR A 24 -8.72 -36.31 17.85
C THR A 24 -8.25 -36.15 16.40
N GLY A 25 -8.15 -37.25 15.65
CA GLY A 25 -7.71 -37.24 14.25
C GLY A 25 -8.36 -36.14 13.38
N PRO A 26 -9.69 -35.94 13.43
CA PRO A 26 -10.37 -34.84 12.74
C PRO A 26 -9.92 -33.45 13.21
N SER A 27 -9.75 -33.25 14.52
CA SER A 27 -9.28 -31.98 15.10
C SER A 27 -7.84 -31.68 14.69
N HIS A 28 -6.98 -32.70 14.66
CA HIS A 28 -5.62 -32.55 14.16
C HIS A 28 -5.59 -32.08 12.70
N ARG A 29 -6.44 -32.63 11.82
CA ARG A 29 -6.55 -32.18 10.43
C ARG A 29 -6.96 -30.71 10.33
N LYS A 30 -7.92 -30.26 11.16
CA LYS A 30 -8.31 -28.85 11.24
C LYS A 30 -7.13 -27.96 11.66
N PHE A 31 -6.28 -28.41 12.59
CA PHE A 31 -5.08 -27.66 12.97
C PHE A 31 -4.04 -27.55 11.85
N LEU A 32 -3.87 -28.58 11.02
CA LEU A 32 -2.97 -28.51 9.87
C LEU A 32 -3.47 -27.50 8.84
N VAL A 33 -4.77 -27.50 8.55
CA VAL A 33 -5.38 -26.50 7.65
C VAL A 33 -5.21 -25.09 8.21
N LEU A 34 -5.52 -24.89 9.50
CA LEU A 34 -5.32 -23.60 10.16
C LEU A 34 -3.85 -23.16 10.14
N LEU A 35 -2.91 -24.08 10.30
CA LEU A 35 -1.48 -23.79 10.24
C LEU A 35 -1.07 -23.23 8.87
N GLU A 36 -1.63 -23.73 7.77
CA GLU A 36 -1.37 -23.18 6.43
C GLU A 36 -1.91 -21.76 6.27
N HIS A 37 -3.13 -21.47 6.73
CA HIS A 37 -3.67 -20.11 6.75
C HIS A 37 -2.81 -19.16 7.62
N MET A 38 -2.35 -19.63 8.78
CA MET A 38 -1.48 -18.85 9.65
C MET A 38 -0.13 -18.52 9.00
N LYS A 39 0.43 -19.40 8.17
CA LYS A 39 1.65 -19.10 7.40
C LYS A 39 1.41 -17.97 6.38
N LYS A 40 0.27 -17.97 5.71
CA LYS A 40 -0.11 -16.89 4.78
C LYS A 40 -0.21 -15.55 5.50
N PHE A 41 -0.94 -15.48 6.62
CA PHE A 41 -1.05 -14.26 7.43
C PHE A 41 0.29 -13.80 7.98
N GLN A 42 1.15 -14.74 8.41
CA GLN A 42 2.50 -14.41 8.84
C GLN A 42 3.33 -13.79 7.71
N SER A 43 3.23 -14.32 6.49
CA SER A 43 3.93 -13.78 5.32
C SER A 43 3.48 -12.35 5.01
N VAL A 44 2.17 -12.12 4.94
CA VAL A 44 1.60 -10.78 4.71
C VAL A 44 2.02 -9.81 5.82
N SER A 45 1.88 -10.20 7.09
CA SER A 45 2.24 -9.34 8.22
C SER A 45 3.73 -8.96 8.22
N LYS A 46 4.62 -9.90 7.90
CA LYS A 46 6.04 -9.62 7.75
C LYS A 46 6.31 -8.62 6.63
N LYS A 47 5.64 -8.79 5.49
CA LYS A 47 5.79 -7.88 4.34
C LYS A 47 5.29 -6.47 4.67
N LEU A 48 4.18 -6.35 5.41
CA LEU A 48 3.64 -5.08 5.91
C LEU A 48 4.57 -4.37 6.92
N GLN A 49 5.42 -5.11 7.62
CA GLN A 49 6.40 -4.57 8.56
C GLN A 49 7.72 -4.17 7.89
N CYS A 50 7.87 -4.35 6.57
CA CYS A 50 9.07 -3.92 5.85
C CYS A 50 9.05 -2.42 5.59
N ASP A 51 10.13 -1.70 5.91
CA ASP A 51 10.26 -0.25 5.69
C ASP A 51 10.21 0.18 4.21
N THR A 52 10.37 -0.77 3.29
CA THR A 52 10.39 -0.51 1.86
C THR A 52 9.01 -0.69 1.20
N ILE A 53 7.97 -1.03 1.96
CA ILE A 53 6.63 -1.22 1.40
C ILE A 53 5.95 0.12 1.21
N ASP A 54 5.39 0.34 0.02
CA ASP A 54 4.60 1.54 -0.26
C ASP A 54 3.09 1.26 -0.12
N LEU A 55 2.28 2.32 -0.20
CA LEU A 55 0.85 2.21 0.01
C LEU A 55 0.15 1.37 -1.09
N ALA A 56 0.67 1.36 -2.31
CA ALA A 56 0.11 0.57 -3.41
C ALA A 56 0.32 -0.93 -3.15
N ASP A 57 1.53 -1.32 -2.73
CA ASP A 57 1.84 -2.68 -2.29
C ASP A 57 0.94 -3.13 -1.13
N VAL A 58 0.75 -2.26 -0.12
CA VAL A 58 -0.14 -2.56 1.02
C VAL A 58 -1.57 -2.79 0.56
N ARG A 59 -2.07 -1.94 -0.35
CA ARG A 59 -3.42 -2.05 -0.88
C ARG A 59 -3.60 -3.36 -1.65
N LEU A 60 -2.63 -3.71 -2.49
CA LEU A 60 -2.60 -4.98 -3.22
C LEU A 60 -2.62 -6.20 -2.30
N LEU A 61 -1.83 -6.17 -1.21
CA LEU A 61 -1.84 -7.24 -0.20
C LEU A 61 -3.20 -7.36 0.49
N PHE A 62 -3.81 -6.25 0.87
CA PHE A 62 -5.13 -6.25 1.51
C PHE A 62 -6.24 -6.70 0.57
N ASP A 63 -6.24 -6.29 -0.69
CA ASP A 63 -7.20 -6.74 -1.69
C ASP A 63 -7.07 -8.26 -1.92
N SER A 64 -5.85 -8.77 -2.00
CA SER A 64 -5.57 -10.21 -2.13
C SER A 64 -6.06 -11.01 -0.92
N VAL A 65 -5.84 -10.49 0.30
CA VAL A 65 -6.32 -11.13 1.54
C VAL A 65 -7.85 -11.04 1.64
N GLU A 66 -8.47 -9.94 1.21
CA GLU A 66 -9.93 -9.84 1.17
C GLU A 66 -10.55 -10.88 0.23
N GLU A 67 -9.96 -11.06 -0.96
CA GLU A 67 -10.43 -12.03 -1.95
C GLU A 67 -10.36 -13.46 -1.40
N GLU A 68 -9.24 -13.83 -0.77
CA GLU A 68 -9.05 -15.16 -0.21
C GLU A 68 -9.84 -15.37 1.10
N TYR A 69 -10.05 -14.31 1.90
CA TYR A 69 -10.73 -14.35 3.20
C TYR A 69 -11.88 -13.34 3.26
N PRO A 70 -13.05 -13.66 2.65
CA PRO A 70 -14.19 -12.74 2.60
C PRO A 70 -14.68 -12.24 3.96
N CYS A 71 -14.42 -12.98 5.05
CA CYS A 71 -14.75 -12.55 6.41
C CYS A 71 -13.99 -11.29 6.88
N MET A 72 -12.83 -10.98 6.28
CA MET A 72 -12.01 -9.81 6.62
C MET A 72 -12.40 -8.54 5.86
N ARG A 73 -13.32 -8.66 4.89
CA ARG A 73 -13.79 -7.58 4.02
C ARG A 73 -14.17 -6.30 4.75
N GLY A 74 -14.81 -6.40 5.92
CA GLY A 74 -15.23 -5.23 6.69
C GLY A 74 -14.08 -4.35 7.17
N GLN A 75 -12.87 -4.91 7.28
CA GLN A 75 -11.68 -4.21 7.79
C GLN A 75 -10.64 -3.92 6.71
N LEU A 76 -10.58 -4.75 5.67
CA LEU A 76 -9.53 -4.64 4.67
C LEU A 76 -9.90 -3.79 3.47
N LYS A 77 -11.18 -3.60 3.15
CA LYS A 77 -11.63 -2.85 1.98
C LYS A 77 -11.06 -1.42 1.90
N PRO A 78 -10.96 -0.81 0.71
CA PRO A 78 -10.48 0.57 0.56
C PRO A 78 -11.37 1.58 1.27
N ASN A 79 -12.64 1.23 1.49
CA ASN A 79 -13.63 2.03 2.20
C ASN A 79 -13.97 1.48 3.60
N ALA A 80 -13.08 0.66 4.18
CA ALA A 80 -13.25 0.18 5.55
C ALA A 80 -13.25 1.37 6.52
N LYS A 81 -14.02 1.24 7.62
CA LYS A 81 -14.20 2.32 8.61
C LYS A 81 -12.89 2.75 9.28
N ILE A 82 -11.87 1.89 9.26
CA ILE A 82 -10.54 2.18 9.79
C ILE A 82 -9.74 3.16 8.92
N VAL A 83 -10.10 3.32 7.64
CA VAL A 83 -9.42 4.23 6.72
C VAL A 83 -9.83 5.66 7.03
N HIS A 84 -8.89 6.48 7.48
CA HIS A 84 -9.15 7.86 7.91
C HIS A 84 -9.56 8.79 6.76
N SER A 85 -8.93 8.65 5.59
CA SER A 85 -9.21 9.47 4.42
C SER A 85 -9.11 8.66 3.14
N LEU A 86 -10.25 8.17 2.67
CA LEU A 86 -10.35 7.31 1.48
C LEU A 86 -9.82 8.01 0.23
N VAL A 87 -10.18 9.29 0.04
CA VAL A 87 -9.78 10.08 -1.13
C VAL A 87 -8.27 10.30 -1.14
N PHE A 88 -7.67 10.52 0.04
CA PHE A 88 -6.23 10.70 0.15
C PHE A 88 -5.47 9.41 -0.12
N GLU A 89 -5.87 8.29 0.49
CA GLU A 89 -5.19 7.00 0.26
C GLU A 89 -5.32 6.56 -1.20
N ALA A 90 -6.50 6.69 -1.80
CA ALA A 90 -6.71 6.41 -3.22
C ALA A 90 -5.85 7.29 -4.13
N ALA A 91 -5.71 8.58 -3.79
CA ALA A 91 -4.80 9.48 -4.50
C ALA A 91 -3.35 9.01 -4.37
N VAL A 92 -2.87 8.67 -3.17
CA VAL A 92 -1.50 8.21 -2.97
C VAL A 92 -1.21 6.93 -3.77
N VAL A 93 -2.10 5.94 -3.75
CA VAL A 93 -1.98 4.71 -4.55
C VAL A 93 -1.89 5.04 -6.04
N LYS A 94 -2.81 5.86 -6.57
CA LYS A 94 -2.76 6.30 -7.97
C LYS A 94 -1.49 7.08 -8.31
N GLY A 95 -0.98 7.89 -7.38
CA GLY A 95 0.26 8.63 -7.56
C GLY A 95 1.50 7.74 -7.61
N ILE A 96 1.47 6.59 -6.91
CA ILE A 96 2.52 5.56 -6.97
C ILE A 96 2.44 4.80 -8.30
N ASP A 97 1.25 4.32 -8.67
CA ASP A 97 1.01 3.49 -9.85
C ASP A 97 1.04 4.29 -11.17
N GLY A 98 1.04 5.63 -11.11
CA GLY A 98 0.95 6.50 -12.28
C GLY A 98 -0.46 6.54 -12.89
N GLY A 99 -1.49 6.26 -12.10
CA GLY A 99 -2.89 6.30 -12.50
C GLY A 99 -3.46 7.73 -12.60
N VAL A 100 -4.57 7.87 -13.32
CA VAL A 100 -5.27 9.14 -13.46
C VAL A 100 -6.04 9.48 -12.17
N MET A 101 -5.73 10.65 -11.61
CA MET A 101 -6.42 11.20 -10.44
C MET A 101 -7.62 12.04 -10.84
N SER A 102 -8.68 11.95 -10.05
CA SER A 102 -9.79 12.92 -10.06
C SER A 102 -9.36 14.26 -9.44
N ASN A 103 -10.13 15.31 -9.67
CA ASN A 103 -9.86 16.63 -9.09
C ASN A 103 -9.83 16.60 -7.55
N ALA A 104 -10.68 15.78 -6.92
CA ALA A 104 -10.72 15.63 -5.47
C ALA A 104 -9.46 14.93 -4.94
N GLU A 105 -8.99 13.90 -5.64
CA GLU A 105 -7.75 13.18 -5.33
C GLU A 105 -6.52 14.08 -5.50
N ALA A 106 -6.42 14.79 -6.62
CA ALA A 106 -5.34 15.75 -6.86
C ALA A 106 -5.31 16.86 -5.79
N ALA A 107 -6.48 17.37 -5.40
CA ALA A 107 -6.58 18.34 -4.31
C ALA A 107 -6.11 17.77 -2.95
N ALA A 108 -6.35 16.48 -2.68
CA ALA A 108 -5.95 15.82 -1.45
C ALA A 108 -4.43 15.64 -1.34
N VAL A 109 -3.73 15.38 -2.46
CA VAL A 109 -2.26 15.23 -2.50
C VAL A 109 -1.53 16.49 -2.94
N LYS A 110 -2.22 17.62 -3.08
CA LYS A 110 -1.67 18.90 -3.54
C LYS A 110 -0.40 19.34 -2.81
N ARG A 111 -0.28 19.04 -1.51
CA ARG A 111 0.91 19.36 -0.71
C ARG A 111 2.18 18.62 -1.15
N PHE A 112 2.03 17.54 -1.92
CA PHE A 112 3.13 16.74 -2.45
C PHE A 112 3.48 17.09 -3.90
N GLU A 113 2.76 18.04 -4.52
CA GLU A 113 3.09 18.54 -5.86
C GLU A 113 4.45 19.24 -5.82
N VAL A 114 5.33 18.84 -6.72
CA VAL A 114 6.59 19.51 -6.98
C VAL A 114 6.47 20.10 -8.38
N PRO A 115 6.75 21.41 -8.56
CA PRO A 115 6.89 21.96 -9.90
C PRO A 115 7.90 21.10 -10.65
N ARG A 116 7.57 20.60 -11.84
CA ARG A 116 8.65 20.08 -12.70
C ARG A 116 9.57 21.28 -12.93
N CYS A 117 10.74 21.24 -12.30
CA CYS A 117 11.87 21.98 -12.80
C CYS A 117 12.22 21.27 -14.11
N GLY A 118 11.47 21.59 -15.19
CA GLY A 118 12.02 21.46 -16.51
C GLY A 118 13.35 22.17 -16.40
N SER A 119 14.45 21.42 -16.50
CA SER A 119 15.77 22.03 -16.59
C SER A 119 15.58 23.20 -17.52
N LYS A 120 15.75 24.44 -17.02
CA LYS A 120 15.76 25.59 -17.91
C LYS A 120 16.75 25.18 -18.97
N ARG A 121 16.27 24.85 -20.18
CA ARG A 121 17.14 24.85 -21.34
C ARG A 121 17.53 26.30 -21.37
N THR A 122 18.70 26.59 -20.80
CA THR A 122 19.40 27.85 -21.02
C THR A 122 19.26 28.06 -22.51
N ALA A 123 18.61 29.14 -22.92
CA ALA A 123 18.40 29.46 -24.32
C ALA A 123 19.78 29.37 -24.99
N ARG A 124 20.06 28.23 -25.60
CA ARG A 124 21.16 28.11 -26.55
C ARG A 124 20.62 28.82 -27.76
N GLU A 125 21.39 29.75 -28.30
CA GLU A 125 21.16 30.32 -29.62
C GLU A 125 20.63 29.22 -30.54
N GLU A 126 19.41 29.42 -31.00
CA GLU A 126 18.72 28.44 -31.82
C GLU A 126 19.48 28.34 -33.15
N ASP A 127 20.16 27.22 -33.37
CA ASP A 127 20.89 26.93 -34.60
C ASP A 127 19.96 27.07 -35.81
N TYR A 128 20.53 27.49 -36.95
CA TYR A 128 19.84 27.86 -38.17
C TYR A 128 18.84 26.79 -38.66
N ALA A 129 19.16 25.50 -38.45
CA ALA A 129 18.27 24.39 -38.77
C ALA A 129 16.93 24.43 -37.98
N THR A 130 16.97 24.86 -36.71
CA THR A 130 15.80 25.00 -35.84
C THR A 130 14.87 26.12 -36.29
N GLN A 131 15.44 27.23 -36.78
CA GLN A 131 14.69 28.37 -37.31
C GLN A 131 13.93 28.00 -38.60
N ILE A 132 14.55 27.20 -39.48
CA ILE A 132 13.92 26.71 -40.71
C ILE A 132 12.71 25.81 -40.38
N LEU A 133 12.83 24.94 -39.38
CA LEU A 133 11.76 24.01 -39.00
C LEU A 133 10.56 24.72 -38.36
N LEU A 134 10.77 25.84 -37.66
CA LEU A 134 9.71 26.67 -37.06
C LEU A 134 8.98 27.55 -38.09
N ALA A 135 9.67 28.00 -39.14
CA ALA A 135 9.09 28.82 -40.21
C ALA A 135 8.27 28.02 -41.23
N GLY A 136 8.35 26.68 -41.22
CA GLY A 136 7.52 25.82 -42.04
C GLY A 136 6.04 25.83 -41.59
N PRO A 137 5.07 25.57 -42.48
CA PRO A 137 3.65 25.66 -42.16
C PRO A 137 3.22 24.50 -41.24
N SER A 138 3.40 24.66 -39.94
CA SER A 138 2.91 23.73 -38.93
C SER A 138 1.40 23.91 -38.71
N LYS A 139 0.60 23.06 -39.37
CA LYS A 139 -0.79 22.80 -38.97
C LYS A 139 -0.80 22.08 -37.61
N ARG A 140 -0.79 22.83 -36.50
CA ARG A 140 -1.24 22.35 -35.19
C ARG A 140 -1.64 23.56 -34.36
N ALA A 141 -2.95 23.79 -34.30
CA ALA A 141 -3.55 24.73 -33.37
C ALA A 141 -3.12 24.35 -31.94
N LYS A 142 -2.38 25.24 -31.28
CA LYS A 142 -2.10 25.15 -29.84
C LYS A 142 -3.34 25.63 -29.08
N ASN A 143 -4.34 24.77 -28.99
CA ASN A 143 -5.39 24.89 -27.98
C ASN A 143 -5.29 23.67 -27.06
N GLY A 144 -5.02 23.92 -25.79
CA GLY A 144 -4.99 22.90 -24.75
C GLY A 144 -3.83 23.12 -23.81
N ARG A 145 -4.12 23.76 -22.68
CA ARG A 145 -3.33 23.72 -21.44
C ARG A 145 -2.74 22.31 -21.27
N SER A 146 -1.41 22.18 -21.35
CA SER A 146 -0.73 20.89 -21.13
C SER A 146 -0.94 20.47 -19.68
N VAL A 147 -1.88 19.55 -19.47
CA VAL A 147 -2.06 18.83 -18.20
C VAL A 147 -0.93 17.81 -18.09
N ASP A 148 0.32 18.28 -17.99
CA ASP A 148 1.52 17.44 -17.98
C ASP A 148 2.74 18.12 -17.33
N ASP A 149 2.53 18.95 -16.30
CA ASP A 149 3.64 19.65 -15.63
C ASP A 149 3.71 19.46 -14.11
N ILE A 150 2.86 18.59 -13.56
CA ILE A 150 2.84 18.27 -12.13
C ILE A 150 3.55 16.94 -11.93
N SER A 151 4.65 16.96 -11.18
CA SER A 151 5.31 15.75 -10.67
C SER A 151 5.04 15.66 -9.17
N TYR A 152 4.79 14.46 -8.65
CA TYR A 152 4.65 14.27 -7.20
C TYR A 152 6.00 13.95 -6.59
N SER A 153 6.27 14.55 -5.43
CA SER A 153 7.50 14.32 -4.68
C SER A 153 7.73 12.84 -4.40
N SER A 154 9.00 12.43 -4.33
CA SER A 154 9.38 11.09 -3.88
C SER A 154 8.90 10.75 -2.45
N LEU A 155 8.47 11.76 -1.69
CA LEU A 155 7.87 11.59 -0.37
C LEU A 155 6.50 10.91 -0.44
N LEU A 156 5.73 11.14 -1.51
CA LEU A 156 4.42 10.50 -1.70
C LEU A 156 4.55 8.96 -1.76
N LYS A 157 5.66 8.47 -2.31
CA LYS A 157 5.99 7.03 -2.39
C LYS A 157 6.50 6.44 -1.07
N LYS A 158 6.82 7.28 -0.09
CA LYS A 158 7.32 6.87 1.23
C LYS A 158 6.28 7.00 2.33
N LEU A 159 5.04 7.38 1.99
CA LEU A 159 3.97 7.53 2.98
C LEU A 159 3.58 6.14 3.49
N PRO A 160 3.67 5.89 4.81
CA PRO A 160 3.14 4.66 5.39
C PRO A 160 1.59 4.67 5.32
N PRO A 161 0.93 3.51 5.39
CA PRO A 161 -0.53 3.42 5.49
C PRO A 161 -1.06 4.21 6.68
N THR A 162 -2.15 4.96 6.48
CA THR A 162 -2.69 5.82 7.55
C THR A 162 -3.28 5.02 8.71
N SER A 163 -3.55 3.72 8.50
CA SER A 163 -3.99 2.77 9.53
C SER A 163 -2.98 2.53 10.66
N ASN A 164 -1.74 3.02 10.54
CA ASN A 164 -0.68 2.83 11.53
C ASN A 164 -0.30 4.10 12.32
N VAL A 165 -0.98 5.24 12.10
CA VAL A 165 -0.52 6.53 12.63
C VAL A 165 -0.86 6.75 14.12
N ASN A 166 -1.78 5.99 14.73
CA ASN A 166 -2.25 6.29 16.10
C ASN A 166 -2.18 5.12 17.10
N MET A 167 -1.03 4.44 17.28
CA MET A 167 -0.91 3.42 18.35
C MET A 167 0.26 3.63 19.33
N TRP A 168 0.85 4.83 19.42
CA TRP A 168 1.80 5.16 20.50
C TRP A 168 2.03 6.66 20.77
N ASP A 169 1.14 7.57 20.35
CA ASP A 169 1.19 8.94 20.89
C ASP A 169 0.66 8.94 22.33
N VAL A 170 1.59 8.75 23.28
CA VAL A 170 1.40 8.88 24.74
C VAL A 170 1.34 10.36 25.13
N THR A 171 0.55 11.17 24.42
CA THR A 171 0.43 12.62 24.70
C THR A 171 -0.99 13.07 25.01
N THR A 172 -1.97 12.17 25.02
CA THR A 172 -3.37 12.49 25.39
C THR A 172 -3.77 11.98 26.78
N LEU A 173 -2.84 12.00 27.75
CA LEU A 173 -3.13 11.76 29.17
C LEU A 173 -2.45 12.80 30.09
N ALA A 174 -2.32 14.04 29.61
CA ALA A 174 -1.90 15.17 30.44
C ALA A 174 -2.76 16.40 30.15
N SER A 175 -4.07 16.28 30.36
CA SER A 175 -5.00 17.39 30.59
C SER A 175 -6.31 16.77 31.04
N ASP A 176 -6.37 16.48 32.33
CA ASP A 176 -7.55 16.66 33.19
C ASP A 176 -7.15 16.18 34.59
N ALA A 177 -6.54 17.11 35.32
CA ALA A 177 -6.47 17.14 36.78
C ALA A 177 -7.44 18.23 37.25
#